data_AF-A0A915DT90-F1
#
_entry.id   AF-A0A915DT90-F1
#
_cell.length_a   1.000
_cell.length_b   1.000
_cell.length_c   1.000
_cell.angle_alpha   90.00
_cell.angle_beta   90.00
_cell.angle_gamma   90.00
#
_symmetry.space_group_name_H-M   'P 1'
#
loop_
_entity.id
_entity.type
_entity.pdbx_description
1 polymer ?
#
loop_
_entity_poly.entity_id
_entity_poly.type
_entity_poly.pdbx_seq_one_letter_code
_entity_poly.pdbx_strand_id
1 'polypeptide(L)'
;MIVSKNEHFINTKLAYKLRHVNEPALLQRDWTGYFHTKISTFLTWLHQQLQVQLIDGISLATMAHYFLVVLHPFHDGNGRCARLLMNWVLMKCDYPPVIIPSQNKDGYLESLRLADQGDIRPLIRFVSKCLVDTVDKIENF
;
A
#
# COMPACT_ATOMS: atom_id res chain seq x y z
N MET A 1 -4.78 21.72 0.53
CA MET A 1 -3.51 21.90 1.27
C MET A 1 -3.19 20.60 2.02
N ILE A 2 -2.73 19.56 1.29
CA ILE A 2 -2.26 18.28 1.84
C ILE A 2 -1.07 17.84 0.97
N VAL A 3 -0.04 18.69 0.88
CA VAL A 3 1.19 18.37 0.15
C VAL A 3 2.34 18.91 1.00
N SER A 4 2.72 18.20 2.06
CA SER A 4 4.04 18.45 2.71
C SER A 4 4.56 17.33 3.62
N LYS A 5 3.84 16.22 3.84
CA LYS A 5 4.29 15.13 4.74
C LYS A 5 4.65 13.80 4.06
N ASN A 6 4.43 13.65 2.75
CA ASN A 6 4.63 12.37 2.05
C ASN A 6 6.03 12.18 1.43
N GLU A 7 6.89 13.20 1.41
CA GLU A 7 8.25 13.06 0.85
C GLU A 7 9.09 11.99 1.57
N HIS A 8 8.76 11.68 2.82
CA HIS A 8 9.50 10.71 3.61
C HIS A 8 9.34 9.24 3.13
N PHE A 9 8.35 8.94 2.29
CA PHE A 9 8.08 7.57 1.80
C PHE A 9 8.49 7.34 0.33
N ILE A 10 8.82 8.38 -0.44
CA ILE A 10 8.87 8.34 -1.91
C ILE A 10 10.13 7.61 -2.47
N ASN A 11 11.15 7.30 -1.64
CA ASN A 11 12.44 6.81 -2.15
C ASN A 11 12.82 5.34 -1.84
N THR A 12 11.93 4.52 -1.27
CA THR A 12 12.24 3.10 -0.93
C THR A 12 12.24 2.15 -2.15
N LYS A 13 11.36 2.37 -3.11
CA LYS A 13 11.29 1.55 -4.35
C LYS A 13 12.54 1.76 -5.22
N LEU A 14 13.05 2.99 -5.26
CA LEU A 14 14.33 3.32 -5.89
C LEU A 14 15.50 2.76 -5.09
N ALA A 15 15.51 2.91 -3.76
CA ALA A 15 16.53 2.32 -2.88
C ALA A 15 16.66 0.80 -3.06
N TYR A 16 15.55 0.06 -3.16
CA TYR A 16 15.56 -1.36 -3.47
C TYR A 16 16.15 -1.64 -4.86
N LYS A 17 15.70 -0.94 -5.91
CA LYS A 17 16.27 -1.09 -7.26
C LYS A 17 17.78 -0.81 -7.28
N LEU A 18 18.22 0.23 -6.57
CA LEU A 18 19.62 0.64 -6.43
C LEU A 18 20.46 -0.38 -5.64
N ARG A 19 19.90 -1.08 -4.65
CA ARG A 19 20.57 -2.19 -3.93
C ARG A 19 20.95 -3.35 -4.86
N HIS A 20 20.18 -3.55 -5.94
CA HIS A 20 20.41 -4.60 -6.92
C HIS A 20 21.28 -4.14 -8.11
N VAL A 21 21.70 -2.87 -8.13
CA VAL A 21 22.73 -2.39 -9.06
C VAL A 21 24.09 -2.59 -8.38
N ASN A 22 25.01 -3.31 -9.04
CA ASN A 22 26.39 -3.54 -8.57
C ASN A 22 27.24 -2.24 -8.65
N GLU A 23 26.82 -1.18 -7.97
CA GLU A 23 27.64 0.04 -7.80
C GLU A 23 28.33 0.04 -6.42
N PRO A 24 29.68 0.07 -6.37
CA PRO A 24 30.45 0.02 -5.13
C PRO A 24 30.12 1.13 -4.12
N ALA A 25 29.68 2.30 -4.59
CA ALA A 25 29.33 3.45 -3.76
C ALA A 25 28.04 3.24 -2.93
N LEU A 26 27.15 2.32 -3.35
CA LEU A 26 25.87 2.05 -2.68
C LEU A 26 25.94 0.94 -1.63
N LEU A 27 27.03 0.15 -1.62
CA LEU A 27 27.25 -0.96 -0.69
C LEU A 27 27.65 -0.49 0.72
N GLN A 28 28.11 0.76 0.88
CA GLN A 28 28.52 1.32 2.18
C GLN A 28 27.37 1.93 3.00
N ARG A 29 26.15 1.98 2.47
CA ARG A 29 24.97 2.50 3.19
C ARG A 29 24.31 1.42 4.05
N ASP A 30 23.98 1.73 5.30
CA ASP A 30 23.13 0.88 6.13
C ASP A 30 21.67 0.93 5.65
N TRP A 31 21.36 0.04 4.71
CA TRP A 31 20.01 -0.13 4.20
C TRP A 31 19.11 -0.84 5.21
N THR A 32 19.66 -1.73 6.04
CA THR A 32 18.88 -2.50 7.01
C THR A 32 18.27 -1.57 8.04
N GLY A 33 19.07 -0.69 8.66
CA GLY A 33 18.57 0.34 9.58
C GLY A 33 17.52 1.24 8.93
N TYR A 34 17.77 1.70 7.70
CA TYR A 34 16.83 2.55 6.96
C TYR A 34 15.47 1.86 6.72
N PHE A 35 15.45 0.63 6.20
CA PHE A 35 14.21 -0.11 5.95
C PHE A 35 13.46 -0.40 7.25
N HIS A 36 14.18 -0.81 8.31
CA HIS A 36 13.58 -1.02 9.63
C HIS A 36 12.88 0.24 10.13
N THR A 37 13.55 1.41 10.10
CA THR A 37 12.93 2.66 10.51
C THR A 37 11.67 2.98 9.71
N LYS A 38 11.71 2.85 8.37
CA LYS A 38 10.55 3.14 7.52
C LYS A 38 9.36 2.23 7.79
N ILE A 39 9.61 0.92 7.96
CA ILE A 39 8.56 -0.04 8.30
C ILE A 39 8.01 0.23 9.69
N SER A 40 8.85 0.48 10.69
CA SER A 40 8.39 0.84 12.03
C SER A 40 7.53 2.11 12.01
N THR A 41 7.96 3.17 11.31
CA THR A 41 7.17 4.39 11.15
C THR A 41 5.82 4.11 10.49
N PHE A 42 5.80 3.29 9.43
CA PHE A 42 4.57 2.89 8.76
C PHE A 42 3.61 2.13 9.68
N LEU A 43 4.11 1.15 10.43
CA LEU A 43 3.29 0.35 11.35
C LEU A 43 2.76 1.19 12.51
N THR A 44 3.57 2.09 13.07
CA THR A 44 3.12 3.04 14.10
C THR A 44 2.03 3.96 13.55
N TRP A 45 2.20 4.50 12.35
CA TRP A 45 1.17 5.32 11.69
C TRP A 45 -0.13 4.53 11.51
N LEU A 46 -0.07 3.32 10.96
CA LEU A 46 -1.26 2.49 10.70
C LEU A 46 -2.00 2.17 12.01
N HIS A 47 -1.26 1.82 13.06
CA HIS A 47 -1.83 1.54 14.37
C HIS A 47 -2.58 2.76 14.94
N GLN A 48 -2.00 3.96 14.82
CA GLN A 48 -2.66 5.19 15.24
C GLN A 48 -3.93 5.45 14.43
N GLN A 49 -3.89 5.32 13.10
CA GLN A 49 -5.05 5.59 12.27
C GLN A 49 -6.23 4.66 12.58
N LEU A 50 -5.95 3.38 12.89
CA LEU A 50 -6.97 2.41 13.31
C LEU A 50 -7.67 2.78 14.63
N GLN A 51 -7.01 3.56 15.51
CA GLN A 51 -7.59 4.00 16.78
C GLN A 51 -8.40 5.29 16.64
N VAL A 52 -7.89 6.27 15.87
CA VAL A 52 -8.52 7.59 15.79
C VAL A 52 -9.72 7.58 14.82
N GLN A 53 -9.76 6.66 13.85
CA GLN A 53 -10.88 6.47 12.91
C GLN A 53 -11.32 7.74 12.14
N LEU A 54 -10.40 8.68 11.87
CA LEU A 54 -10.68 9.89 11.09
C LEU A 54 -10.66 9.66 9.57
N ILE A 55 -9.92 8.64 9.13
CA ILE A 55 -9.85 8.24 7.72
C ILE A 55 -10.87 7.12 7.53
N ASP A 56 -11.67 7.20 6.46
CA ASP A 56 -12.60 6.12 6.14
C ASP A 56 -11.86 4.79 5.93
N GLY A 57 -12.48 3.67 6.29
CA GLY A 57 -11.82 2.37 6.32
C GLY A 57 -11.28 1.91 4.96
N ILE A 58 -11.95 2.27 3.87
CA ILE A 58 -11.54 1.91 2.50
C ILE A 58 -10.28 2.69 2.11
N SER A 59 -10.27 4.01 2.37
CA SER A 59 -9.08 4.84 2.15
C SER A 59 -7.92 4.38 3.01
N LEU A 60 -8.14 4.08 4.30
CA LEU A 60 -7.09 3.61 5.20
C LEU A 60 -6.48 2.28 4.72
N ALA A 61 -7.32 1.30 4.36
CA ALA A 61 -6.88 0.02 3.81
C ALA A 61 -6.09 0.19 2.51
N THR A 62 -6.55 1.08 1.63
CA THR A 62 -5.90 1.38 0.35
C THR A 62 -4.54 2.05 0.56
N MET A 63 -4.44 2.98 1.50
CA MET A 63 -3.18 3.64 1.87
C MET A 63 -2.19 2.63 2.47
N ALA A 64 -2.65 1.75 3.37
CA ALA A 64 -1.83 0.70 3.97
C ALA A 64 -1.26 -0.26 2.91
N HIS A 65 -2.11 -0.68 1.96
CA HIS A 65 -1.70 -1.45 0.80
C HIS A 65 -0.61 -0.72 -0.01
N TYR A 66 -0.88 0.53 -0.40
CA TYR A 66 0.02 1.30 -1.24
C TYR A 66 1.39 1.53 -0.56
N PHE A 67 1.39 1.88 0.72
CA PHE A 67 2.63 2.07 1.47
C PHE A 67 3.47 0.80 1.56
N LEU A 68 2.86 -0.38 1.77
CA LEU A 68 3.64 -1.63 1.76
C LEU A 68 4.24 -1.92 0.36
N VAL A 69 3.49 -1.64 -0.72
CA VAL A 69 3.99 -1.77 -2.10
C VAL A 69 5.19 -0.85 -2.36
N VAL A 70 5.15 0.39 -1.84
CA VAL A 70 6.21 1.39 -2.00
C VAL A 70 7.44 1.08 -1.11
N LEU A 71 7.21 0.61 0.11
CA LEU A 71 8.28 0.26 1.05
C LEU A 71 9.04 -0.99 0.60
N HIS A 72 8.33 -1.95 -0.01
CA HIS A 72 8.89 -3.18 -0.58
C HIS A 72 9.86 -3.93 0.36
N PRO A 73 9.44 -4.27 1.60
CA PRO A 73 10.35 -4.77 2.63
C PRO A 73 10.85 -6.20 2.40
N PHE A 74 10.17 -6.99 1.56
CA PHE A 74 10.50 -8.40 1.34
C PHE A 74 11.23 -8.60 0.01
N HIS A 75 11.99 -9.69 -0.12
CA HIS A 75 12.64 -10.05 -1.38
C HIS A 75 11.61 -10.43 -2.47
N ASP A 76 10.55 -11.15 -2.09
CA ASP A 76 9.41 -11.50 -2.92
C ASP A 76 8.14 -11.45 -2.05
N GLY A 77 6.98 -11.38 -2.69
CA GLY A 77 5.69 -11.48 -2.01
C GLY A 77 5.09 -10.14 -1.61
N ASN A 78 5.77 -9.00 -1.84
CA ASN A 78 5.29 -7.67 -1.44
C ASN A 78 3.86 -7.36 -1.90
N GLY A 79 3.53 -7.68 -3.15
CA GLY A 79 2.16 -7.49 -3.66
C GLY A 79 1.13 -8.39 -2.97
N ARG A 80 1.49 -9.63 -2.62
CA ARG A 80 0.63 -10.57 -1.89
C ARG A 80 0.42 -10.08 -0.45
N CYS A 81 1.50 -9.73 0.24
CA CYS A 81 1.45 -9.16 1.59
C CYS A 81 0.68 -7.84 1.62
N ALA A 82 0.79 -6.99 0.60
CA ALA A 82 0.08 -5.72 0.55
C ALA A 82 -1.44 -5.93 0.43
N ARG A 83 -1.87 -6.87 -0.40
CA ARG A 83 -3.30 -7.25 -0.50
C ARG A 83 -3.82 -7.92 0.76
N LEU A 84 -3.02 -8.75 1.41
CA LEU A 84 -3.38 -9.34 2.71
C LEU A 84 -3.53 -8.26 3.78
N LEU A 85 -2.60 -7.29 3.84
CA LEU A 85 -2.68 -6.17 4.76
C LEU A 85 -3.90 -5.29 4.48
N MET A 86 -4.18 -5.00 3.21
CA MET A 86 -5.39 -4.29 2.78
C MET A 86 -6.65 -4.95 3.35
N ASN A 87 -6.80 -6.26 3.14
CA ASN A 87 -7.96 -7.01 3.61
C ASN A 87 -8.02 -7.09 5.14
N TRP A 88 -6.88 -7.21 5.81
CA TRP A 88 -6.84 -7.13 7.27
C TRP A 88 -7.36 -5.79 7.80
N VAL A 89 -6.96 -4.67 7.19
CA VAL A 89 -7.46 -3.34 7.57
C VAL A 89 -8.95 -3.22 7.25
N LEU A 90 -9.42 -3.67 6.09
CA LEU A 90 -10.85 -3.68 5.74
C LEU A 90 -11.68 -4.43 6.79
N MET A 91 -11.24 -5.63 7.19
CA MET A 91 -11.92 -6.41 8.23
C MET A 91 -11.87 -5.74 9.62
N LYS A 92 -10.84 -4.94 9.91
CA LYS A 92 -10.78 -4.13 11.14
C LYS A 92 -11.71 -2.91 11.10
N CYS A 93 -12.18 -2.53 9.93
CA CYS A 93 -13.13 -1.45 9.71
C CYS A 93 -14.51 -1.99 9.27
N ASP A 94 -14.83 -3.24 9.62
CA ASP A 94 -16.12 -3.89 9.38
C ASP A 94 -16.52 -4.03 7.89
N TYR A 95 -15.53 -4.08 6.99
CA TYR A 95 -15.74 -4.40 5.57
C TYR A 95 -15.38 -5.86 5.27
N PRO A 96 -16.09 -6.51 4.32
CA PRO A 96 -15.67 -7.81 3.82
C PRO A 96 -14.32 -7.72 3.10
N PRO A 97 -13.54 -8.82 3.07
CA PRO A 97 -12.28 -8.85 2.33
C PRO A 97 -12.53 -8.73 0.83
N VAL A 98 -11.66 -8.00 0.14
CA VAL A 98 -11.79 -7.71 -1.28
C VAL A 98 -10.82 -8.55 -2.11
N ILE A 99 -11.32 -9.02 -3.26
CA ILE A 99 -10.51 -9.70 -4.27
C ILE A 99 -10.22 -8.71 -5.40
N ILE A 100 -8.95 -8.55 -5.75
CA ILE A 100 -8.55 -7.87 -6.98
C ILE A 100 -8.56 -8.92 -8.10
N PRO A 101 -9.53 -8.88 -9.04
CA PRO A 101 -9.65 -9.90 -10.07
C PRO A 101 -8.46 -9.86 -11.02
N SER A 102 -8.00 -11.02 -11.48
CA SER A 102 -6.90 -11.10 -12.46
C SER A 102 -7.27 -10.42 -13.78
N GLN A 103 -8.55 -10.39 -14.14
CA GLN A 103 -9.07 -9.72 -15.33
C GLN A 103 -8.93 -8.19 -15.23
N ASN A 104 -8.89 -7.63 -14.02
CA ASN A 104 -8.77 -6.19 -13.77
C ASN A 104 -7.33 -5.80 -13.37
N LYS A 105 -6.35 -6.66 -13.66
CA LYS A 105 -4.94 -6.43 -13.30
C LYS A 105 -4.42 -5.12 -13.90
N ASP A 106 -4.77 -4.80 -15.13
CA ASP A 106 -4.28 -3.59 -15.80
C ASP A 106 -4.83 -2.32 -15.14
N GLY A 107 -6.12 -2.31 -14.79
CA GLY A 107 -6.73 -1.20 -14.05
C GLY A 107 -6.10 -1.01 -12.66
N TYR A 108 -5.80 -2.11 -11.97
CA TYR A 108 -5.08 -2.07 -10.70
C TYR A 108 -3.67 -1.48 -10.86
N LEU A 109 -2.89 -1.95 -11.82
CA LEU A 109 -1.53 -1.47 -12.07
C LEU A 109 -1.52 0.00 -12.49
N GLU A 110 -2.47 0.44 -13.30
CA GLU A 110 -2.61 1.84 -13.69
C GLU A 110 -2.96 2.73 -12.50
N SER A 111 -3.86 2.29 -11.65
CA SER A 111 -4.21 3.04 -10.43
C SER A 111 -3.02 3.18 -9.47
N LEU A 112 -2.15 2.16 -9.39
CA LEU A 112 -0.87 2.24 -8.67
C LEU A 112 0.11 3.22 -9.31
N ARG A 113 0.18 3.25 -10.64
CA ARG A 113 1.04 4.20 -11.37
C ARG A 113 0.63 5.65 -11.11
N LEU A 114 -0.68 5.92 -11.06
CA LEU A 114 -1.21 7.24 -10.72
C LEU A 114 -0.95 7.60 -9.25
N ALA A 115 -1.01 6.62 -8.34
CA ALA A 115 -0.61 6.81 -6.94
C ALA A 115 0.89 7.14 -6.81
N ASP A 116 1.76 6.48 -7.59
CA ASP A 116 3.20 6.80 -7.69
C ASP A 116 3.41 8.25 -8.19
N GLN A 117 2.45 8.86 -8.91
CA GLN A 117 2.47 10.26 -9.36
C GLN A 117 1.85 11.25 -8.36
N GLY A 118 1.45 10.77 -7.19
CA GLY A 118 0.88 11.59 -6.12
C GLY A 118 -0.64 11.63 -6.09
N ASP A 119 -1.34 10.94 -7.00
CA ASP A 119 -2.79 10.83 -6.97
C ASP A 119 -3.25 9.42 -6.57
N ILE A 120 -3.56 9.22 -5.29
CA ILE A 120 -4.04 7.94 -4.76
C ILE A 120 -5.54 7.69 -5.02
N ARG A 121 -6.30 8.73 -5.42
CA ARG A 121 -7.77 8.63 -5.55
C ARG A 121 -8.21 7.56 -6.56
N PRO A 122 -7.54 7.37 -7.72
CA PRO A 122 -7.84 6.26 -8.63
C PRO A 122 -7.72 4.88 -7.98
N LEU A 123 -6.71 4.67 -7.13
CA LEU A 123 -6.53 3.41 -6.42
C LEU A 123 -7.63 3.19 -5.37
N ILE A 124 -8.00 4.24 -4.63
CA ILE A 124 -9.13 4.17 -3.67
C ILE A 124 -10.41 3.79 -4.41
N ARG A 125 -10.73 4.47 -5.52
CA ARG A 125 -11.92 4.16 -6.35
C ARG A 125 -11.88 2.73 -6.89
N PHE A 126 -10.71 2.25 -7.30
CA PHE A 126 -10.55 0.87 -7.77
C PHE A 126 -10.88 -0.13 -6.65
N VAL A 127 -10.33 0.05 -5.45
CA VAL A 127 -10.61 -0.81 -4.29
C VAL A 127 -12.08 -0.72 -3.87
N SER A 128 -12.66 0.49 -3.84
CA SER A 128 -14.09 0.68 -3.58
C SER A 128 -14.96 -0.07 -4.58
N LYS A 129 -14.62 -0.05 -5.87
CA LYS A 129 -15.35 -0.82 -6.88
C LYS A 129 -15.25 -2.32 -6.61
N CYS A 130 -14.05 -2.85 -6.33
CA CYS A 130 -13.89 -4.27 -6.02
C CYS A 130 -14.65 -4.68 -4.74
N LEU A 131 -14.80 -3.76 -3.78
CA LEU A 131 -15.62 -3.96 -2.59
C LEU A 131 -17.11 -4.05 -2.94
N VAL A 132 -17.64 -3.12 -3.73
CA VAL A 132 -19.03 -3.18 -4.23
C VAL A 132 -19.27 -4.49 -4.98
N ASP A 133 -18.39 -4.85 -5.93
CA ASP A 133 -18.49 -6.10 -6.67
C ASP A 133 -18.43 -7.34 -5.75
N THR A 134 -17.81 -7.24 -4.57
CA THR A 134 -17.77 -8.31 -3.56
C THR A 134 -19.08 -8.39 -2.77
N VAL A 135 -19.59 -7.25 -2.32
CA VAL A 135 -20.86 -7.17 -1.59
C VAL A 135 -21.99 -7.67 -2.47
N ASP A 136 -22.07 -7.20 -3.72
CA ASP A 136 -23.07 -7.64 -4.69
C ASP A 136 -23.05 -9.17 -4.85
N LYS A 137 -21.87 -9.79 -4.88
CA LYS A 137 -21.76 -11.25 -4.96
C LYS A 137 -22.32 -11.91 -3.70
N ILE A 138 -21.94 -11.41 -2.52
CA ILE A 138 -22.38 -11.97 -1.22
C ILE A 138 -23.90 -11.89 -1.07
N GLU A 139 -24.52 -10.77 -1.45
CA GLU A 139 -25.97 -10.57 -1.32
C GLU A 139 -26.80 -11.40 -2.32
N ASN A 140 -26.19 -11.85 -3.42
CA ASN A 140 -26.84 -12.67 -4.45
C ASN A 140 -26.57 -14.18 -4.28
N PHE A 141 -26.00 -14.63 -3.15
CA PHE A 141 -25.90 -16.04 -2.75
C PHE A 141 -27.09 -16.45 -1.88
#